data_AF-A0A2D9EYK9-F1
#
_entry.id   AF-A0A2D9EYK9-F1
#
_cell.length_a   1.000
_cell.length_b   1.000
_cell.length_c   1.000
_cell.angle_alpha   90.00
_cell.angle_beta   90.00
_cell.angle_gamma   90.00
#
_symmetry.space_group_name_H-M   'P 1'
#
loop_
_entity.id
_entity.type
_entity.pdbx_description
1 polymer ?
#
loop_
_entity_poly.entity_id
_entity_poly.type
_entity_poly.pdbx_seq_one_letter_code
_entity_poly.pdbx_strand_id
1 'polypeptide(L)'
;MAEHKNISAETKLRLFSASAGHCQRPECLEALFPQEMGGDKHIAEMAHVIPRGLRGPRHEERPEEDFDPNTFDNLILLCPTCHTIIDKDPGAYSRNLLLSWKQTHLTNLAHRQGIKAYDSRDDARKAVASRMAENKAIWEKFAPVDGTAFEYDPESQAVQIWLQRVRGVILPNHYLIQSIIEANLHLATDAEQSAFAEYREHVRGLSERHICGVAGNGIRFPWELEGIFT
;
A
#
# COMPACT_ATOMS: atom_id res chain seq x y z
N MET A 1 -5.31 -34.51 -14.30
CA MET A 1 -5.60 -33.92 -12.97
C MET A 1 -4.98 -32.54 -12.96
N ALA A 2 -5.77 -31.47 -12.84
CA ALA A 2 -5.22 -30.11 -12.82
C ALA A 2 -4.30 -29.97 -11.58
N GLU A 3 -3.07 -29.50 -11.78
CA GLU A 3 -2.11 -29.27 -10.71
C GLU A 3 -2.71 -28.35 -9.64
N HIS A 4 -2.56 -28.75 -8.38
CA HIS A 4 -2.95 -27.92 -7.24
C HIS A 4 -1.94 -26.78 -7.09
N LYS A 5 -2.17 -25.68 -7.81
CA LYS A 5 -1.35 -24.48 -7.69
C LYS A 5 -1.56 -23.87 -6.30
N ASN A 6 -0.48 -23.72 -5.53
CA ASN A 6 -0.50 -23.04 -4.24
C ASN A 6 -0.60 -21.52 -4.43
N ILE A 7 -1.12 -20.82 -3.43
CA ILE A 7 -1.08 -19.35 -3.38
C ILE A 7 0.39 -18.91 -3.39
N SER A 8 0.77 -18.01 -4.30
CA SER A 8 2.15 -17.55 -4.45
C SER A 8 2.62 -16.77 -3.23
N ALA A 9 3.94 -16.77 -2.96
CA ALA A 9 4.52 -16.00 -1.85
C ALA A 9 4.20 -14.49 -1.95
N GLU A 10 4.23 -13.94 -3.17
CA GLU A 10 3.84 -12.56 -3.45
C GLU A 10 2.40 -12.28 -3.06
N THR A 11 1.46 -13.15 -3.43
CA THR A 11 0.04 -12.98 -3.06
C THR A 11 -0.16 -13.07 -1.56
N LYS A 12 0.55 -13.98 -0.87
CA LYS A 12 0.53 -14.06 0.59
C LYS A 12 1.00 -12.75 1.22
N LEU A 13 2.17 -12.26 0.83
CA LEU A 13 2.71 -10.99 1.33
C LEU A 13 1.73 -9.84 1.12
N ARG A 14 1.12 -9.76 -0.07
CA ARG A 14 0.14 -8.73 -0.40
C ARG A 14 -1.13 -8.83 0.46
N LEU A 15 -1.62 -10.04 0.74
CA LEU A 15 -2.78 -10.25 1.64
C LEU A 15 -2.50 -9.83 3.08
N PHE A 16 -1.35 -10.23 3.63
CA PHE A 16 -0.96 -9.85 5.00
C PHE A 16 -0.68 -8.35 5.12
N SER A 17 -0.10 -7.73 4.10
CA SER A 17 0.09 -6.28 4.07
C SER A 17 -1.24 -5.53 3.99
N ALA A 18 -2.14 -5.98 3.09
CA ALA A 18 -3.47 -5.39 2.90
C ALA A 18 -4.41 -5.56 4.10
N SER A 19 -4.18 -6.57 4.94
CA SER A 19 -4.97 -6.77 6.17
C SER A 19 -4.47 -5.91 7.34
N ALA A 20 -3.25 -5.36 7.23
CA ALA A 20 -2.55 -4.72 8.34
C ALA A 20 -2.55 -5.57 9.62
N GLY A 21 -2.45 -6.90 9.48
CA GLY A 21 -2.41 -7.84 10.60
C GLY A 21 -3.75 -8.07 11.32
N HIS A 22 -4.89 -7.67 10.73
CA HIS A 22 -6.21 -7.83 11.34
C HIS A 22 -7.19 -8.56 10.41
N CYS A 23 -8.15 -9.30 10.98
CA CYS A 23 -9.23 -9.94 10.24
C CYS A 23 -10.00 -8.91 9.40
N GLN A 24 -10.24 -9.20 8.11
CA GLN A 24 -10.87 -8.25 7.18
C GLN A 24 -12.40 -8.19 7.27
N ARG A 25 -13.02 -8.94 8.19
CA ARG A 25 -14.45 -8.80 8.49
C ARG A 25 -14.67 -7.50 9.29
N PRO A 26 -15.56 -6.58 8.86
CA PRO A 26 -15.69 -5.24 9.45
C PRO A 26 -15.89 -5.21 10.97
N GLU A 27 -16.73 -6.10 11.51
CA GLU A 27 -17.07 -6.14 12.94
C GLU A 27 -16.11 -7.00 13.78
N CYS A 28 -15.13 -7.66 13.16
CA CYS A 28 -14.22 -8.57 13.86
C CYS A 28 -12.91 -7.88 14.20
N LEU A 29 -12.14 -7.49 13.18
CA LEU A 29 -10.81 -6.88 13.33
C LEU A 29 -9.90 -7.60 14.33
N GLU A 30 -10.07 -8.91 14.53
CA GLU A 30 -9.24 -9.71 15.43
C GLU A 30 -7.78 -9.65 14.98
N ALA A 31 -6.85 -9.55 15.94
CA ALA A 31 -5.43 -9.57 15.66
C ALA A 31 -5.02 -10.93 15.09
N LEU A 32 -4.38 -10.92 13.93
CA LEU A 32 -3.98 -12.16 13.25
C LEU A 32 -2.66 -12.73 13.78
N PHE A 33 -1.91 -11.95 14.56
CA PHE A 33 -0.67 -12.35 15.24
C PHE A 33 -0.86 -12.24 16.77
N PRO A 34 -1.57 -13.20 17.39
CA PRO A 34 -1.86 -13.14 18.83
C PRO A 34 -0.59 -13.23 19.68
N GLN A 35 -0.53 -12.43 20.74
CA GLN A 35 0.63 -12.39 21.65
C GLN A 35 0.80 -13.73 22.39
N GLU A 36 -0.30 -14.42 22.65
CA GLU A 36 -0.33 -15.74 23.29
C GLU A 36 0.39 -16.81 22.44
N MET A 37 0.57 -16.57 21.15
CA MET A 37 1.32 -17.44 20.24
C MET A 37 2.76 -16.94 20.00
N GLY A 38 3.23 -15.93 20.73
CA GLY A 38 4.56 -15.34 20.59
C GLY A 38 4.62 -14.12 19.67
N GLY A 39 3.52 -13.73 19.02
CA GLY A 39 3.45 -12.55 18.14
C GLY A 39 4.15 -12.69 16.78
N ASP A 40 4.87 -13.78 16.54
CA ASP A 40 5.52 -14.11 15.26
C ASP A 40 4.75 -15.17 14.45
N LYS A 41 3.85 -15.91 15.11
CA LYS A 41 2.92 -16.86 14.50
C LYS A 41 1.57 -16.21 14.25
N HIS A 42 0.90 -16.62 13.17
CA HIS A 42 -0.42 -16.10 12.82
C HIS A 42 -1.51 -17.16 12.83
N ILE A 43 -2.74 -16.73 13.13
CA ILE A 43 -3.98 -17.51 12.98
C ILE A 43 -4.69 -17.25 11.64
N ALA A 44 -4.14 -16.37 10.80
CA ALA A 44 -4.77 -15.94 9.56
C ALA A 44 -5.04 -17.09 8.58
N GLU A 45 -6.21 -17.07 7.95
CA GLU A 45 -6.60 -17.96 6.87
C GLU A 45 -6.88 -17.15 5.60
N MET A 46 -6.32 -17.60 4.48
CA MET A 46 -6.51 -17.01 3.15
C MET A 46 -7.73 -17.65 2.51
N ALA A 47 -8.91 -17.09 2.78
CA ALA A 47 -10.17 -17.63 2.33
C ALA A 47 -10.42 -17.29 0.87
N HIS A 48 -10.83 -18.29 0.09
CA HIS A 48 -11.31 -18.10 -1.28
C HIS A 48 -12.73 -17.53 -1.25
N VAL A 49 -12.92 -16.37 -1.90
CA VAL A 49 -14.28 -15.84 -2.12
C VAL A 49 -15.04 -16.77 -3.07
N ILE A 50 -14.43 -17.12 -4.20
CA ILE A 50 -14.91 -18.18 -5.10
C ILE A 50 -13.90 -19.33 -5.09
N PRO A 51 -14.35 -20.56 -4.80
CA PRO A 51 -13.48 -21.72 -4.65
C PRO A 51 -13.04 -22.27 -6.01
N ARG A 52 -11.96 -23.07 -5.99
CA ARG A 52 -11.54 -23.86 -7.15
C ARG A 52 -12.55 -24.95 -7.52
N GLY A 53 -12.97 -25.71 -6.50
CA GLY A 53 -13.73 -26.95 -6.66
C GLY A 53 -15.23 -26.72 -6.78
N LEU A 54 -15.90 -27.59 -7.53
CA LEU A 54 -17.36 -27.58 -7.73
C LEU A 54 -18.16 -27.93 -6.46
N ARG A 55 -17.49 -28.20 -5.33
CA ARG A 55 -18.13 -28.51 -4.04
C ARG A 55 -17.88 -27.45 -2.99
N GLY A 56 -17.16 -26.38 -3.35
CA GLY A 56 -16.90 -25.28 -2.42
C GLY A 56 -18.09 -24.33 -2.30
N PRO A 57 -18.15 -23.51 -1.24
CA PRO A 57 -19.16 -22.47 -1.08
C PRO A 57 -19.13 -21.50 -2.28
N ARG A 58 -20.28 -21.07 -2.82
CA ARG A 58 -20.38 -20.10 -3.94
C ARG A 58 -19.77 -20.57 -5.28
N HIS A 59 -19.53 -21.86 -5.48
CA HIS A 59 -18.95 -22.38 -6.74
C HIS A 59 -19.80 -22.05 -7.98
N GLU A 60 -21.11 -21.85 -7.81
CA GLU A 60 -22.07 -21.48 -8.84
C GLU A 60 -21.81 -20.09 -9.43
N GLU A 61 -21.08 -19.23 -8.72
CA GLU A 61 -20.68 -17.89 -9.20
C GLU A 61 -19.33 -17.91 -9.95
N ARG A 62 -18.75 -19.09 -10.17
CA ARG A 62 -17.45 -19.24 -10.82
C ARG A 62 -17.57 -18.92 -12.32
N PRO A 63 -16.65 -18.11 -12.89
CA PRO A 63 -16.56 -17.90 -14.33
C PRO A 63 -16.35 -19.22 -15.10
N GLU A 64 -16.83 -19.28 -16.34
CA GLU A 64 -16.77 -20.48 -17.18
C GLU A 64 -15.35 -20.81 -17.69
N GLU A 65 -14.46 -19.82 -17.82
CA GLU A 65 -13.11 -19.98 -18.39
C GLU A 65 -11.99 -19.52 -17.44
N ASP A 66 -10.82 -20.17 -17.59
CA ASP A 66 -9.48 -19.91 -16.99
C ASP A 66 -9.43 -19.08 -15.68
N PHE A 67 -10.21 -19.50 -14.70
CA PHE A 67 -10.28 -18.84 -13.40
C PHE A 67 -9.14 -19.31 -12.49
N ASP A 68 -8.20 -18.41 -12.15
CA ASP A 68 -7.24 -18.65 -11.07
C ASP A 68 -7.83 -18.19 -9.71
N PRO A 69 -8.26 -19.12 -8.84
CA PRO A 69 -8.82 -18.79 -7.53
C PRO A 69 -7.77 -18.18 -6.59
N ASN A 70 -6.47 -18.35 -6.88
CA ASN A 70 -5.40 -17.91 -6.00
C ASN A 70 -4.96 -16.46 -6.27
N THR A 71 -5.76 -15.69 -7.00
CA THR A 71 -5.50 -14.28 -7.23
C THR A 71 -5.72 -13.47 -5.95
N PHE A 72 -4.98 -12.37 -5.80
CA PHE A 72 -5.18 -11.44 -4.69
C PHE A 72 -6.66 -11.05 -4.63
N ASP A 73 -7.28 -10.64 -5.74
CA ASP A 73 -8.65 -10.12 -5.77
C ASP A 73 -9.72 -11.14 -5.31
N ASN A 74 -9.48 -12.44 -5.53
CA ASN A 74 -10.38 -13.50 -5.09
C ASN A 74 -10.11 -14.00 -3.66
N LEU A 75 -9.06 -13.52 -3.00
CA LEU A 75 -8.69 -13.93 -1.64
C LEU A 75 -9.00 -12.83 -0.62
N ILE A 76 -9.53 -13.23 0.53
CA ILE A 76 -9.73 -12.38 1.71
C ILE A 76 -9.04 -13.03 2.92
N LEU A 77 -8.41 -12.22 3.77
CA LEU A 77 -7.68 -12.70 4.95
C LEU A 77 -8.57 -12.60 6.20
N LEU A 78 -8.86 -13.74 6.82
CA LEU A 78 -9.78 -13.85 7.95
C LEU A 78 -9.16 -14.60 9.13
N CYS A 79 -9.72 -14.44 10.33
CA CYS A 79 -9.44 -15.38 11.43
C CYS A 79 -10.20 -16.71 11.21
N PRO A 80 -9.79 -17.82 11.87
CA PRO A 80 -10.39 -19.13 11.63
C PRO A 80 -11.89 -19.19 11.90
N THR A 81 -12.35 -18.45 12.92
CA THR A 81 -13.77 -18.33 13.26
C THR A 81 -14.55 -17.68 12.15
N CYS A 82 -14.08 -16.54 11.63
CA CYS A 82 -14.79 -15.83 10.56
C CYS A 82 -14.77 -16.62 9.24
N HIS A 83 -13.65 -17.26 8.91
CA HIS A 83 -13.58 -18.13 7.73
C HIS A 83 -14.58 -19.30 7.83
N THR A 84 -14.62 -19.99 8.98
CA THR A 84 -15.59 -21.07 9.23
C THR A 84 -17.04 -20.61 9.09
N ILE A 85 -17.36 -19.40 9.57
CA ILE A 85 -18.71 -18.83 9.49
C ILE A 85 -19.13 -18.62 8.02
N ILE A 86 -18.28 -17.97 7.21
CA ILE A 86 -18.63 -17.64 5.82
C ILE A 86 -18.76 -18.86 4.91
N ASP A 87 -18.08 -19.95 5.26
CA ASP A 87 -18.13 -21.21 4.50
C ASP A 87 -19.33 -22.07 4.86
N LYS A 88 -19.83 -21.97 6.11
CA LYS A 88 -21.02 -22.70 6.56
C LYS A 88 -22.35 -22.09 6.11
N ASP A 89 -22.35 -20.81 5.76
CA ASP A 89 -23.56 -20.10 5.28
C ASP A 89 -23.28 -19.26 4.02
N PRO A 90 -22.98 -19.90 2.88
CA PRO A 90 -22.71 -19.17 1.63
C PRO A 90 -23.87 -18.28 1.17
N GLY A 91 -25.11 -18.60 1.58
CA GLY A 91 -26.30 -17.81 1.25
C GLY A 91 -26.31 -16.45 1.95
N ALA A 92 -25.95 -16.39 3.24
CA ALA A 92 -25.79 -15.13 3.96
C ALA A 92 -24.50 -14.38 3.57
N TYR A 93 -23.47 -15.11 3.15
CA TYR A 93 -22.16 -14.56 2.81
C TYR A 93 -21.83 -14.70 1.32
N SER A 94 -22.56 -13.93 0.50
CA SER A 94 -22.36 -13.88 -0.96
C SER A 94 -20.96 -13.38 -1.36
N ARG A 95 -20.53 -13.70 -2.60
CA ARG A 95 -19.30 -13.16 -3.19
C ARG A 95 -19.19 -11.64 -3.03
N ASN A 96 -20.24 -10.92 -3.39
CA ASN A 96 -20.25 -9.46 -3.37
C ASN A 96 -20.05 -8.91 -1.94
N LEU A 97 -20.66 -9.56 -0.94
CA LEU A 97 -20.47 -9.17 0.46
C LEU A 97 -19.00 -9.34 0.88
N LEU A 98 -18.38 -10.48 0.59
CA LEU A 98 -16.99 -10.73 0.97
C LEU A 98 -16.02 -9.78 0.25
N LEU A 99 -16.22 -9.50 -1.04
CA LEU A 99 -15.45 -8.50 -1.76
C LEU A 99 -15.64 -7.11 -1.17
N SER A 100 -16.86 -6.76 -0.75
CA SER A 100 -17.14 -5.47 -0.09
C SER A 100 -16.43 -5.35 1.27
N TRP A 101 -16.29 -6.43 2.04
CA TRP A 101 -15.53 -6.44 3.30
C TRP A 101 -14.07 -6.10 3.07
N LYS A 102 -13.46 -6.79 2.10
CA LYS A 102 -12.07 -6.53 1.71
C LYS A 102 -11.87 -5.08 1.25
N GLN A 103 -12.78 -4.58 0.40
CA GLN A 103 -12.70 -3.21 -0.10
C GLN A 103 -12.88 -2.18 1.02
N THR A 104 -13.81 -2.42 1.94
CA THR A 104 -14.06 -1.57 3.11
C THR A 104 -12.82 -1.53 4.01
N HIS A 105 -12.17 -2.67 4.24
CA HIS A 105 -10.94 -2.75 5.03
C HIS A 105 -9.82 -1.92 4.41
N LEU A 106 -9.58 -2.07 3.10
CA LEU A 106 -8.58 -1.28 2.37
C LEU A 106 -8.88 0.22 2.42
N THR A 107 -10.14 0.59 2.26
CA THR A 107 -10.60 1.99 2.33
C THR A 107 -10.35 2.56 3.73
N ASN A 108 -10.71 1.83 4.78
CA ASN A 108 -10.47 2.26 6.16
C ASN A 108 -8.98 2.45 6.47
N LEU A 109 -8.11 1.57 5.97
CA LEU A 109 -6.67 1.71 6.10
C LEU A 109 -6.15 2.97 5.39
N ALA A 110 -6.57 3.20 4.15
CA ALA A 110 -6.23 4.40 3.38
C ALA A 110 -6.66 5.67 4.13
N HIS A 111 -7.89 5.71 4.62
CA HIS A 111 -8.41 6.85 5.40
C HIS A 111 -7.59 7.12 6.66
N ARG A 112 -7.19 6.08 7.41
CA ARG A 112 -6.33 6.22 8.61
C ARG A 112 -4.93 6.74 8.26
N GLN A 113 -4.45 6.47 7.06
CA GLN A 113 -3.20 7.02 6.54
C GLN A 113 -3.36 8.44 5.98
N GLY A 114 -4.58 9.00 5.99
CA GLY A 114 -4.87 10.31 5.43
C GLY A 114 -5.06 10.31 3.91
N ILE A 115 -5.11 9.13 3.27
CA ILE A 115 -5.43 8.96 1.86
C ILE A 115 -6.96 8.91 1.75
N LYS A 116 -7.54 10.07 1.45
CA LYS A 116 -8.99 10.25 1.29
C LYS A 116 -9.24 11.46 0.40
N ALA A 117 -10.45 11.53 -0.16
CA ALA A 117 -10.94 12.79 -0.73
C ALA A 117 -11.20 13.78 0.42
N TYR A 118 -10.65 14.98 0.29
CA TYR A 118 -10.90 16.11 1.18
C TYR A 118 -11.95 17.04 0.56
N ASP A 119 -12.64 17.78 1.41
CA ASP A 119 -13.68 18.72 1.00
C ASP A 119 -13.09 20.07 0.54
N SER A 120 -11.86 20.39 0.97
CA SER A 120 -11.21 21.67 0.69
C SER A 120 -9.77 21.50 0.21
N ARG A 121 -9.33 22.43 -0.66
CA ARG A 121 -7.94 22.53 -1.13
C ARG A 121 -6.97 22.69 0.05
N ASP A 122 -7.33 23.48 1.06
CA ASP A 122 -6.50 23.73 2.25
C ASP A 122 -6.25 22.46 3.07
N ASP A 123 -7.27 21.61 3.26
CA ASP A 123 -7.10 20.35 3.99
C ASP A 123 -6.23 19.35 3.22
N ALA A 124 -6.45 19.23 1.90
CA ALA A 124 -5.60 18.43 1.03
C ALA A 124 -4.15 18.93 1.06
N ARG A 125 -3.95 20.25 1.00
CA ARG A 125 -2.64 20.90 1.11
C ARG A 125 -1.95 20.56 2.42
N LYS A 126 -2.62 20.68 3.57
CA LYS A 126 -2.05 20.35 4.89
C LYS A 126 -1.60 18.89 4.98
N ALA A 127 -2.40 17.96 4.44
CA ALA A 127 -2.08 16.54 4.43
C ALA A 127 -0.82 16.22 3.60
N VAL A 128 -0.62 16.92 2.48
CA VAL A 128 0.59 16.83 1.65
C VAL A 128 1.78 17.53 2.29
N ALA A 129 1.62 18.79 2.71
CA ALA A 129 2.68 19.65 3.22
C ALA A 129 3.36 19.10 4.48
N SER A 130 2.60 18.48 5.39
CA SER A 130 3.15 17.83 6.59
C SER A 130 4.19 16.75 6.27
N ARG A 131 3.94 15.93 5.24
CA ARG A 131 4.87 14.88 4.79
C ARG A 131 6.05 15.45 4.01
N MET A 132 5.80 16.47 3.18
CA MET A 132 6.86 17.17 2.48
C MET A 132 7.83 17.84 3.46
N ALA A 133 7.33 18.42 4.55
CA ALA A 133 8.14 19.03 5.59
C ALA A 133 9.06 18.02 6.29
N GLU A 134 8.56 16.81 6.59
CA GLU A 134 9.39 15.73 7.14
C GLU A 134 10.49 15.31 6.16
N ASN A 135 10.13 15.08 4.88
CA ASN A 135 11.11 14.73 3.85
C ASN A 135 12.17 15.82 3.70
N LYS A 136 11.76 17.09 3.68
CA LYS A 136 12.66 18.25 3.59
C LYS A 136 13.61 18.32 4.77
N ALA A 137 13.11 18.16 6.01
CA ALA A 137 13.96 18.18 7.20
C ALA A 137 15.01 17.06 7.21
N ILE A 138 14.66 15.86 6.73
CA ILE A 138 15.61 14.75 6.58
C ILE A 138 16.62 15.06 5.47
N TRP A 139 16.16 15.57 4.33
CA TRP A 139 17.04 15.95 3.22
C TRP A 139 18.04 17.02 3.64
N GLU A 140 17.59 18.12 4.26
CA GLU A 140 18.46 19.21 4.73
C GLU A 140 19.52 18.73 5.73
N LYS A 141 19.18 17.74 6.56
CA LYS A 141 20.06 17.24 7.63
C LYS A 141 21.02 16.14 7.20
N PHE A 142 20.59 15.25 6.29
CA PHE A 142 21.29 14.00 6.00
C PHE A 142 21.57 13.78 4.53
N ALA A 143 20.99 14.55 3.60
CA ALA A 143 21.34 14.40 2.21
C ALA A 143 22.82 14.76 2.03
N PRO A 144 23.60 13.91 1.34
CA PRO A 144 24.94 14.29 0.93
C PRO A 144 24.78 15.44 -0.07
N VAL A 145 25.04 16.66 0.39
CA VAL A 145 24.71 17.91 -0.32
C VAL A 145 25.39 17.95 -1.68
N ASP A 146 24.70 18.55 -2.65
CA ASP A 146 25.11 18.88 -4.02
C ASP A 146 26.63 18.96 -4.26
N GLY A 147 27.21 17.94 -4.90
CA GLY A 147 28.37 18.04 -5.81
C GLY A 147 29.68 18.74 -5.41
N THR A 148 29.83 19.36 -4.23
CA THR A 148 30.98 20.25 -3.97
C THR A 148 31.51 20.31 -2.53
N ALA A 149 30.90 19.64 -1.56
CA ALA A 149 31.52 19.54 -0.23
C ALA A 149 31.12 18.25 0.49
N PHE A 150 31.52 17.11 -0.09
CA PHE A 150 31.69 15.90 0.71
C PHE A 150 33.17 15.85 1.09
N GLU A 151 33.49 16.11 2.36
CA GLU A 151 34.70 15.49 2.91
C GLU A 151 34.44 13.99 2.88
N TYR A 152 35.08 13.32 1.92
CA TYR A 152 35.01 11.87 1.78
C TYR A 152 35.61 11.21 3.02
N ASP A 153 34.74 10.91 3.98
CA ASP A 153 35.03 10.04 5.10
C ASP A 153 34.45 8.64 4.79
N PRO A 154 35.29 7.67 4.38
CA PRO A 154 34.87 6.30 4.08
C PRO A 154 34.30 5.55 5.29
N GLU A 155 34.43 6.09 6.51
CA GLU A 155 33.81 5.56 7.74
C GLU A 155 32.51 6.28 8.12
N SER A 156 32.09 7.28 7.36
CA SER A 156 30.95 8.13 7.73
C SER A 156 29.63 7.36 7.73
N GLN A 157 29.05 7.23 8.92
CA GLN A 157 27.70 6.72 9.14
C GLN A 157 26.63 7.52 8.37
N ALA A 158 26.94 8.73 7.88
CA ALA A 158 26.00 9.63 7.22
C ALA A 158 25.41 9.03 5.93
N VAL A 159 26.20 8.32 5.10
CA VAL A 159 25.70 7.70 3.87
C VAL A 159 24.72 6.55 4.20
N GLN A 160 25.03 5.75 5.22
CA GLN A 160 24.15 4.66 5.66
C GLN A 160 22.86 5.21 6.27
N ILE A 161 22.95 6.26 7.09
CA ILE A 161 21.79 6.96 7.66
C ILE A 161 20.94 7.55 6.53
N TRP A 162 21.55 8.21 5.54
CA TRP A 162 20.84 8.73 4.39
C TRP A 162 20.08 7.62 3.64
N LEU A 163 20.74 6.52 3.28
CA LEU A 163 20.10 5.40 2.58
C LEU A 163 18.96 4.78 3.41
N GLN A 164 19.15 4.64 4.72
CA GLN A 164 18.12 4.15 5.62
C GLN A 164 16.93 5.10 5.68
N ARG A 165 17.15 6.41 5.76
CA ARG A 165 16.08 7.43 5.79
C ARG A 165 15.36 7.56 4.46
N VAL A 166 16.07 7.43 3.34
CA VAL A 166 15.45 7.41 2.02
C VAL A 166 14.46 6.24 1.90
N ARG A 167 14.91 5.04 2.26
CA ARG A 167 14.09 3.82 2.16
C ARG A 167 12.97 3.74 3.19
N GLY A 168 13.24 4.20 4.41
CA GLY A 168 12.33 4.06 5.54
C GLY A 168 11.36 5.22 5.76
N VAL A 169 11.65 6.42 5.22
CA VAL A 169 10.83 7.61 5.45
C VAL A 169 10.54 8.37 4.16
N ILE A 170 11.57 8.81 3.42
CA ILE A 170 11.38 9.73 2.27
C ILE A 170 10.53 9.08 1.17
N LEU A 171 10.90 7.88 0.72
CA LEU A 171 10.14 7.16 -0.30
C LEU A 171 8.72 6.79 0.15
N PRO A 172 8.52 6.19 1.35
CA PRO A 172 7.17 5.98 1.89
C PRO A 172 6.32 7.27 1.90
N ASN A 173 6.87 8.39 2.36
CA ASN A 173 6.18 9.67 2.35
C ASN A 173 5.86 10.14 0.93
N HIS A 174 6.77 9.96 -0.04
CA HIS A 174 6.47 10.29 -1.44
C HIS A 174 5.31 9.47 -1.99
N TYR A 175 5.25 8.17 -1.72
CA TYR A 175 4.12 7.32 -2.13
C TYR A 175 2.80 7.74 -1.46
N LEU A 176 2.85 8.12 -0.18
CA LEU A 176 1.68 8.66 0.53
C LEU A 176 1.23 9.99 -0.08
N ILE A 177 2.16 10.91 -0.37
CA ILE A 177 1.85 12.18 -1.03
C ILE A 177 1.20 11.93 -2.38
N GLN A 178 1.73 11.00 -3.19
CA GLN A 178 1.12 10.63 -4.48
C GLN A 178 -0.31 10.14 -4.31
N SER A 179 -0.54 9.24 -3.35
CA SER A 179 -1.86 8.68 -3.08
C SER A 179 -2.85 9.76 -2.59
N ILE A 180 -2.39 10.69 -1.76
CA ILE A 180 -3.19 11.83 -1.30
C ILE A 180 -3.55 12.74 -2.48
N ILE A 181 -2.58 13.14 -3.31
CA ILE A 181 -2.85 14.01 -4.46
C ILE A 181 -3.81 13.32 -5.45
N GLU A 182 -3.59 12.03 -5.73
CA GLU A 182 -4.44 11.24 -6.62
C GLU A 182 -5.91 11.18 -6.14
N ALA A 183 -6.11 10.97 -4.83
CA ALA A 183 -7.45 11.00 -4.22
C ALA A 183 -8.11 12.39 -4.22
N ASN A 184 -7.37 13.45 -4.60
CA ASN A 184 -7.81 14.84 -4.56
C ASN A 184 -7.64 15.59 -5.89
N LEU A 185 -7.49 14.87 -7.01
CA LEU A 185 -7.39 15.48 -8.34
C LEU A 185 -8.64 16.29 -8.72
N HIS A 186 -9.80 16.01 -8.13
CA HIS A 186 -11.01 16.81 -8.32
C HIS A 186 -10.88 18.24 -7.79
N LEU A 187 -9.91 18.50 -6.91
CA LEU A 187 -9.59 19.83 -6.40
C LEU A 187 -8.45 20.51 -7.18
N ALA A 188 -7.76 19.80 -8.08
CA ALA A 188 -6.54 20.26 -8.74
C ALA A 188 -6.82 21.03 -10.04
N THR A 189 -6.05 22.07 -10.29
CA THR A 189 -5.98 22.80 -11.56
C THR A 189 -5.16 22.02 -12.60
N ASP A 190 -5.28 22.37 -13.89
CA ASP A 190 -4.51 21.71 -14.97
C ASP A 190 -2.99 21.87 -14.81
N ALA A 191 -2.54 23.02 -14.28
CA ALA A 191 -1.14 23.27 -13.98
C ALA A 191 -0.64 22.36 -12.85
N GLU A 192 -1.45 22.19 -11.80
CA GLU A 192 -1.15 21.29 -10.68
C GLU A 192 -1.13 19.81 -11.10
N GLN A 193 -2.03 19.40 -12.01
CA GLN A 193 -2.01 18.05 -12.57
C GLN A 193 -0.74 17.79 -13.39
N SER A 194 -0.26 18.81 -14.11
CA SER A 194 0.99 18.74 -14.87
C SER A 194 2.20 18.63 -13.94
N ALA A 195 2.28 19.46 -12.90
CA ALA A 195 3.31 19.37 -11.86
C ALA A 195 3.28 18.02 -11.13
N PHE A 196 2.09 17.46 -10.88
CA PHE A 196 1.94 16.14 -10.30
C PHE A 196 2.45 15.02 -11.23
N ALA A 197 2.26 15.15 -12.54
CA ALA A 197 2.81 14.20 -13.51
C ALA A 197 4.34 14.16 -13.48
N GLU A 198 5.00 15.32 -13.44
CA GLU A 198 6.46 15.42 -13.28
C GLU A 198 6.91 14.85 -11.94
N TYR A 199 6.18 15.15 -10.86
CA TYR A 199 6.48 14.60 -9.56
C TYR A 199 6.42 13.06 -9.53
N ARG A 200 5.51 12.45 -10.30
CA ARG A 200 5.50 10.98 -10.45
C ARG A 200 6.79 10.46 -11.08
N GLU A 201 7.32 11.11 -12.10
CA GLU A 201 8.60 10.72 -12.69
C GLU A 201 9.78 10.94 -11.74
N HIS A 202 9.76 12.04 -10.97
CA HIS A 202 10.75 12.27 -9.93
C HIS A 202 10.80 11.11 -8.93
N VAL A 203 9.65 10.70 -8.39
CA VAL A 203 9.57 9.61 -7.41
C VAL A 203 9.97 8.27 -8.03
N ARG A 204 9.59 7.98 -9.29
CA ARG A 204 10.03 6.76 -9.98
C ARG A 204 11.54 6.69 -10.09
N GLY A 205 12.17 7.78 -10.54
CA GLY A 205 13.64 7.84 -10.63
C GLY A 205 14.33 7.72 -9.27
N LEU A 206 13.74 8.31 -8.22
CA LEU A 206 14.24 8.16 -6.85
C LEU A 206 14.16 6.69 -6.38
N SER A 207 13.05 6.02 -6.65
CA SER A 207 12.86 4.60 -6.33
C SER A 207 13.82 3.70 -7.11
N GLU A 208 13.96 3.90 -8.41
CA GLU A 208 14.91 3.16 -9.26
C GLU A 208 16.34 3.25 -8.70
N ARG A 209 16.77 4.46 -8.33
CA ARG A 209 18.10 4.69 -7.76
C ARG A 209 18.30 4.00 -6.42
N HIS A 210 17.36 4.16 -5.49
CA HIS A 210 17.58 3.78 -4.08
C HIS A 210 17.05 2.39 -3.71
N ILE A 211 16.16 1.82 -4.51
CA ILE A 211 15.60 0.48 -4.33
C ILE A 211 16.18 -0.50 -5.35
N CYS A 212 16.18 -0.14 -6.64
CA CYS A 212 16.60 -1.06 -7.72
C CYS A 212 18.10 -0.96 -8.07
N GLY A 213 18.80 0.05 -7.56
CA GLY A 213 20.22 0.27 -7.87
C GLY A 213 20.48 0.73 -9.31
N VAL A 214 19.45 1.23 -10.01
CA VAL A 214 19.56 1.72 -11.38
C VAL A 214 19.94 3.20 -11.35
N ALA A 215 21.09 3.54 -11.93
CA ALA A 215 21.54 4.93 -12.03
C ALA A 215 21.04 5.58 -13.33
N GLY A 216 20.66 6.87 -13.28
CA GLY A 216 20.67 7.74 -14.47
C GLY A 216 19.33 8.23 -15.03
N ASN A 217 18.17 7.88 -14.46
CA ASN A 217 16.87 8.17 -15.10
C ASN A 217 15.94 9.12 -14.34
N GLY A 218 16.33 9.58 -13.15
CA GLY A 218 15.46 10.43 -12.33
C GLY A 218 15.60 11.92 -12.59
N ILE A 219 14.48 12.62 -12.74
CA ILE A 219 14.45 14.08 -12.77
C ILE A 219 14.53 14.67 -11.36
N ARG A 220 14.88 15.96 -11.26
CA ARG A 220 14.86 16.70 -9.99
C ARG A 220 13.42 16.87 -9.48
N PHE A 221 13.31 17.18 -8.20
CA PHE A 221 12.02 17.49 -7.59
C PHE A 221 11.40 18.72 -8.28
N PRO A 222 10.13 18.66 -8.74
CA PRO A 222 9.47 19.80 -9.38
C PRO A 222 9.01 20.81 -8.31
N TRP A 223 9.63 21.98 -8.27
CA TRP A 223 9.39 22.99 -7.25
C TRP A 223 7.95 23.54 -7.27
N GLU A 224 7.30 23.48 -8.42
CA GLU A 224 5.89 23.82 -8.63
C GLU A 224 4.97 23.02 -7.71
N LEU A 225 5.36 21.79 -7.34
CA LEU A 225 4.59 20.95 -6.43
C LEU A 225 4.55 21.49 -5.00
N GLU A 226 5.49 22.33 -4.56
CA GLU A 226 5.38 23.00 -3.24
C GLU A 226 4.11 23.88 -3.16
N GLY A 227 3.65 24.36 -4.32
CA GLY A 227 2.42 25.13 -4.49
C GLY A 227 1.14 24.29 -4.64
N ILE A 228 1.19 22.96 -4.49
CA ILE A 228 0.00 22.11 -4.70
C ILE A 228 -1.15 22.50 -3.76
N PHE A 229 -2.34 22.65 -4.32
CA PHE A 229 -3.57 23.04 -3.65
C PHE A 229 -3.53 24.42 -2.95
N THR A 230 -2.67 25.34 -3.40
CA THR A 230 -2.63 26.72 -2.86
C THR A 230 -3.74 27.61 -3.39
#